data_AF-A0A1J5P8K4-F1
#
_entry.id   AF-A0A1J5P8K4-F1
#
_cell.length_a   1.000
_cell.length_b   1.000
_cell.length_c   1.000
_cell.angle_alpha   90.00
_cell.angle_beta   90.00
_cell.angle_gamma   90.00
#
_symmetry.space_group_name_H-M   'P 1'
#
loop_
_entity.id
_entity.type
_entity.pdbx_description
1 polymer ?
#
loop_
_entity_poly.entity_id
_entity_poly.type
_entity_poly.pdbx_seq_one_letter_code
_entity_poly.pdbx_strand_id
1 'polypeptide(L)'
;MNILQRQTDSVRAELNAAITGVAAANDNTFNVNPVQSVHKTPAAKRQIDVQANTAILTQLVANLEMAKVALLKETPLIQVIDKPILPLQKEKISKLKSLIFGGLLGGFLMVLILVFRRVWKGIMEE
;
A
#
# COMPACT_ATOMS: atom_id res chain seq x y z
N MET A 1 10.64 8.81 -7.98
CA MET A 1 12.09 8.56 -8.18
C MET A 1 12.79 9.71 -8.93
N ASN A 2 12.28 10.16 -10.08
CA ASN A 2 12.88 11.27 -10.85
C ASN A 2 13.06 12.60 -10.08
N ILE A 3 12.13 12.96 -9.20
CA ILE A 3 12.19 14.22 -8.45
C ILE A 3 13.34 14.22 -7.43
N LEU A 4 13.60 13.08 -6.78
CA LEU A 4 14.69 12.92 -5.82
C LEU A 4 16.06 12.91 -6.50
N GLN A 5 16.19 12.27 -7.66
CA GLN A 5 17.42 12.32 -8.45
C GLN A 5 17.75 13.76 -8.86
N ARG A 6 16.77 14.50 -9.38
CA ARG A 6 16.94 15.91 -9.75
C ARG A 6 17.33 16.80 -8.57
N GLN A 7 16.76 16.58 -7.39
CA GLN A 7 17.15 17.31 -6.18
C GLN A 7 18.58 16.97 -5.73
N THR A 8 18.95 15.68 -5.79
CA THR A 8 20.31 15.23 -5.47
C THR A 8 21.34 15.85 -6.41
N ASP A 9 21.03 15.89 -7.71
CA ASP A 9 21.91 16.47 -8.73
C ASP A 9 22.03 17.99 -8.57
N SER A 10 20.95 18.66 -8.17
CA SER A 10 20.95 20.10 -7.90
C SER A 10 21.80 20.45 -6.68
N VAL A 11 21.69 19.68 -5.59
CA VAL A 11 22.52 19.87 -4.37
C VAL A 11 23.99 19.55 -4.66
N ARG A 12 24.28 18.53 -5.49
CA ARG A 12 25.66 18.26 -5.95
C ARG A 12 26.26 19.41 -6.75
N ALA A 13 25.48 20.01 -7.66
CA ALA A 13 25.93 21.14 -8.45
C ALA A 13 26.24 22.37 -7.56
N GLU A 14 25.37 22.64 -6.59
CA GLU A 14 25.57 23.74 -5.63
C GLU A 14 26.79 23.51 -4.72
N LEU A 15 26.99 22.28 -4.24
CA LEU A 15 28.16 21.92 -3.43
C LEU A 15 29.47 22.11 -4.21
N ASN A 16 29.52 21.68 -5.48
CA ASN A 16 30.70 21.87 -6.33
C ASN A 16 30.99 23.34 -6.60
N ALA A 17 29.94 24.16 -6.79
CA ALA A 17 30.08 25.61 -6.92
C ALA A 17 30.60 26.25 -5.63
N ALA A 18 30.12 25.82 -4.46
CA ALA A 18 30.58 26.30 -3.16
C ALA A 18 32.05 25.93 -2.89
N ILE A 19 32.47 24.69 -3.20
CA ILE A 19 33.86 24.23 -3.06
C ILE A 19 34.80 25.07 -3.95
N THR A 20 34.39 25.32 -5.19
CA THR A 20 35.16 26.19 -6.11
C THR A 20 35.23 27.63 -5.59
N GLY A 21 34.15 28.12 -4.97
CA GLY A 21 34.12 29.43 -4.31
C GLY A 21 35.01 29.52 -3.06
N VAL A 22 35.18 28.42 -2.30
CA VAL A 22 36.14 28.33 -1.18
C VAL A 22 37.58 28.36 -1.71
N ALA A 23 37.87 27.56 -2.75
CA ALA A 23 39.20 27.51 -3.36
C ALA A 23 39.60 28.89 -3.92
N ALA A 24 38.70 29.54 -4.66
CA ALA A 24 38.93 30.89 -5.17
C ALA A 24 39.09 31.93 -4.03
N ALA A 25 38.35 31.80 -2.92
CA ALA A 25 38.53 32.67 -1.76
C ALA A 25 39.89 32.46 -1.09
N ASN A 26 40.34 31.21 -0.96
CA ASN A 26 41.64 30.87 -0.40
C ASN A 26 42.79 31.37 -1.29
N ASP A 27 42.68 31.24 -2.62
CA ASP A 27 43.66 31.76 -3.56
C ASP A 27 43.73 33.30 -3.51
N ASN A 28 42.59 33.98 -3.36
CA ASN A 28 42.55 35.44 -3.18
C ASN A 28 43.03 35.91 -1.80
N THR A 29 43.24 34.99 -0.84
CA THR A 29 43.72 35.31 0.52
C THR A 29 45.20 34.94 0.70
N PHE A 30 45.93 34.66 -0.38
CA PHE A 30 47.35 34.35 -0.31
C PHE A 30 48.16 35.59 0.11
N ASN A 31 48.99 35.45 1.16
CA ASN A 31 49.88 36.50 1.70
C ASN A 31 49.21 37.71 2.41
N VAL A 32 48.06 37.54 3.05
CA VAL A 32 47.49 38.58 3.93
C VAL A 32 48.22 38.67 5.29
N ASN A 33 48.57 39.89 5.70
CA ASN A 33 49.19 40.18 6.99
C ASN A 33 48.34 39.59 8.13
N PRO A 34 48.91 38.78 9.06
CA PRO A 34 48.19 38.13 10.17
C PRO A 34 47.33 39.06 11.03
N VAL A 35 47.61 40.37 11.02
CA VAL A 35 46.91 41.39 11.81
C VAL A 35 45.60 41.84 11.15
N GLN A 36 45.36 41.53 9.87
CA GLN A 36 44.11 41.83 9.15
C GLN A 36 43.25 40.58 8.97
N SER A 37 42.54 40.19 10.04
CA SER A 37 41.60 39.06 10.08
C SER A 37 40.42 39.19 9.11
N VAL A 38 40.11 40.42 8.69
CA VAL A 38 38.95 40.76 7.86
C VAL A 38 38.97 40.03 6.52
N HIS A 39 40.15 39.84 5.92
CA HIS A 39 40.31 39.13 4.65
C HIS A 39 40.22 37.60 4.78
N LYS A 40 40.35 37.03 6.00
CA LYS A 40 40.18 35.58 6.26
C LYS A 40 38.72 35.18 6.51
N THR A 41 37.88 36.14 6.88
CA THR A 41 36.45 35.95 7.16
C THR A 41 35.65 35.28 6.03
N PRO A 42 35.86 35.59 4.73
CA PRO A 42 35.14 34.94 3.64
C PRO A 42 35.49 33.46 3.48
N ALA A 43 36.76 33.08 3.70
CA ALA A 43 37.21 31.69 3.63
C ALA A 43 36.61 30.86 4.78
N ALA A 44 36.65 31.39 6.01
CA ALA A 44 36.04 30.74 7.17
C ALA A 44 34.51 30.62 7.04
N LYS A 45 33.82 31.65 6.52
CA LYS A 45 32.37 31.57 6.23
C LYS A 45 32.06 30.47 5.22
N ARG A 46 32.75 30.44 4.09
CA ARG A 46 32.49 29.41 3.07
C ARG A 46 32.85 28.00 3.56
N GLN A 47 33.80 27.86 4.49
CA GLN A 47 34.11 26.58 5.12
C GLN A 47 32.98 26.10 6.06
N ILE A 48 32.36 27.02 6.80
CA ILE A 48 31.16 26.75 7.59
C ILE A 48 29.99 26.38 6.67
N ASP A 49 29.83 27.07 5.53
CA ASP A 49 28.78 26.76 4.55
C ASP A 49 28.94 25.36 3.95
N VAL A 50 30.17 24.94 3.61
CA VAL A 50 30.44 23.58 3.15
C VAL A 50 30.16 22.55 4.25
N GLN A 51 30.51 22.84 5.50
CA GLN A 51 30.25 21.94 6.63
C GLN A 51 28.74 21.82 6.91
N ALA A 52 28.00 22.93 6.86
CA ALA A 52 26.55 22.96 6.99
C ALA A 52 25.87 22.18 5.86
N ASN A 53 26.27 22.40 4.61
CA ASN A 53 25.72 21.69 3.46
C ASN A 53 26.01 20.19 3.51
N THR A 54 27.18 19.79 4.02
CA THR A 54 27.53 18.37 4.22
C THR A 54 26.65 17.73 5.31
N ALA A 55 26.42 18.42 6.43
CA ALA A 55 25.53 17.96 7.48
C ALA A 55 24.08 17.82 6.97
N ILE A 56 23.61 18.82 6.21
CA ILE A 56 22.27 18.80 5.59
C ILE A 56 22.14 17.63 4.61
N LEU A 57 23.14 17.41 3.73
CA LEU A 57 23.15 16.27 2.80
C LEU A 57 23.04 14.93 3.55
N THR A 58 23.80 14.77 4.63
CA THR A 58 23.80 13.56 5.45
C THR A 58 22.43 13.33 6.09
N GLN A 59 21.81 14.39 6.64
CA GLN A 59 20.47 14.34 7.20
C GLN A 59 19.42 13.98 6.13
N LEU A 60 19.55 14.52 4.92
CA LEU A 60 18.64 14.25 3.80
C LEU A 60 18.74 12.81 3.31
N VAL A 61 19.95 12.25 3.18
CA VAL A 61 20.15 10.83 2.80
C VAL A 61 19.54 9.90 3.86
N ALA A 62 19.76 10.18 5.15
CA ALA A 62 19.15 9.40 6.24
C ALA A 62 17.60 9.48 6.20
N ASN A 63 17.04 10.66 5.97
CA ASN A 63 15.59 10.84 5.82
C ASN A 63 15.03 10.10 4.59
N LEU A 64 15.79 10.02 3.49
CA LEU A 64 15.40 9.25 2.30
C LEU A 64 15.40 7.75 2.55
N GLU A 65 16.38 7.22 3.26
CA GLU A 65 16.41 5.81 3.64
C GLU A 65 15.25 5.47 4.58
N MET A 66 14.96 6.33 5.56
CA MET A 66 13.79 6.17 6.44
C MET A 66 12.47 6.20 5.65
N ALA A 67 12.32 7.13 4.70
CA ALA A 67 11.14 7.19 3.84
C ALA A 67 11.00 5.95 2.94
N LYS A 68 12.12 5.38 2.45
CA LYS A 68 12.14 4.13 1.69
C LYS A 68 11.72 2.93 2.56
N VAL A 69 12.19 2.87 3.80
CA VAL A 69 11.78 1.82 4.77
C VAL A 69 10.31 1.97 5.16
N ALA A 70 9.84 3.20 5.37
CA ALA A 70 8.42 3.49 5.64
C ALA A 70 7.54 3.06 4.46
N LEU A 71 7.95 3.35 3.22
CA LEU A 71 7.24 2.90 2.01
C LEU A 71 7.20 1.38 1.92
N LEU A 72 8.31 0.69 2.18
CA LEU A 72 8.34 -0.79 2.23
C LEU A 72 7.43 -1.37 3.32
N LYS A 73 7.18 -0.62 4.39
CA LYS A 73 6.28 -0.99 5.48
C LYS A 73 4.81 -0.67 5.19
N GLU A 74 4.53 0.43 4.49
CA GLU A 74 3.18 0.88 4.11
C GLU A 74 2.63 0.18 2.86
N THR A 75 3.50 -0.21 1.94
CA THR A 75 3.20 -1.18 0.90
C THR A 75 3.86 -2.51 1.27
N PRO A 76 3.41 -3.20 2.34
CA PRO A 76 3.76 -4.61 2.45
C PRO A 76 3.28 -5.23 1.13
N LEU A 77 4.10 -6.06 0.51
CA LEU A 77 3.63 -6.86 -0.63
C LEU A 77 2.38 -7.56 -0.10
N ILE A 78 1.19 -7.08 -0.49
CA ILE A 78 -0.07 -7.61 -0.01
C ILE A 78 -0.16 -9.00 -0.62
N GLN A 79 0.40 -10.00 0.06
CA GLN A 79 -0.16 -11.32 -0.06
C GLN A 79 -1.53 -11.18 0.57
N VAL A 80 -2.54 -11.22 -0.28
CA VAL A 80 -3.92 -11.47 0.14
C VAL A 80 -3.88 -12.83 0.84
N ILE A 81 -3.62 -12.83 2.15
CA ILE A 81 -3.52 -14.07 2.94
C ILE A 81 -4.89 -14.72 3.05
N ASP A 82 -5.98 -13.94 3.03
CA ASP A 82 -7.32 -14.52 3.06
C ASP A 82 -8.20 -13.94 1.96
N LYS A 83 -8.37 -14.76 0.91
CA LYS A 83 -9.50 -14.59 -0.01
C LYS A 83 -10.75 -14.91 0.80
N PRO A 84 -11.77 -14.03 0.85
CA PRO A 84 -13.02 -14.40 1.48
C PRO A 84 -13.57 -15.63 0.75
N ILE A 85 -13.67 -16.75 1.48
CA ILE A 85 -14.31 -17.94 0.93
C ILE A 85 -15.78 -17.57 0.72
N LEU A 86 -16.34 -17.88 -0.45
CA LEU A 86 -17.77 -17.69 -0.67
C LEU A 86 -18.55 -18.41 0.43
N PRO A 87 -19.64 -17.81 0.95
CA PRO A 87 -20.41 -18.41 2.03
C PRO A 87 -20.84 -19.82 1.61
N LEU A 88 -20.74 -20.76 2.54
CA LEU A 88 -21.13 -22.16 2.36
C LEU A 88 -22.43 -22.25 1.55
N GLN A 89 -22.43 -23.07 0.51
CA GLN A 89 -23.60 -23.26 -0.35
C GLN A 89 -24.79 -23.59 0.54
N LYS A 90 -25.77 -22.69 0.60
CA LYS A 90 -26.99 -22.94 1.35
C LYS A 90 -27.72 -24.05 0.60
N GLU A 91 -27.67 -25.27 1.14
CA GLU A 91 -28.49 -26.43 0.78
C GLU A 91 -29.97 -26.09 1.01
N LYS A 92 -30.54 -25.24 0.15
CA LYS A 92 -31.98 -24.99 0.12
C LYS A 92 -32.57 -26.01 -0.84
N ILE A 93 -33.53 -26.79 -0.35
CA ILE A 93 -34.34 -27.64 -1.21
C ILE A 93 -34.96 -26.75 -2.28
N SER A 94 -34.58 -26.99 -3.54
CA SER A 94 -35.09 -26.20 -4.66
C SER A 94 -36.61 -26.31 -4.70
N LYS A 95 -37.30 -25.17 -4.90
CA LYS A 95 -38.77 -25.10 -5.01
C LYS A 95 -39.32 -26.12 -6.01
N LEU A 96 -38.55 -26.42 -7.06
CA LEU A 96 -38.91 -27.41 -8.06
C LEU A 96 -38.86 -28.84 -7.51
N LYS A 97 -37.82 -29.19 -6.75
CA LYS A 97 -37.72 -30.51 -6.09
C LYS A 97 -38.89 -30.70 -5.12
N SER A 98 -39.20 -29.70 -4.29
CA SER A 98 -40.33 -29.78 -3.36
C SER A 98 -41.69 -29.91 -4.07
N LEU A 99 -41.88 -29.25 -5.21
CA LEU A 99 -43.12 -29.35 -5.97
C LEU A 99 -43.33 -30.75 -6.55
N ILE A 100 -42.26 -31.36 -7.08
CA ILE A 100 -42.32 -32.71 -7.67
C ILE A 100 -42.60 -33.75 -6.57
N PHE A 101 -41.88 -33.70 -5.46
CA PHE A 101 -42.10 -34.63 -4.34
C PHE A 101 -43.47 -34.43 -3.69
N GLY A 102 -43.92 -33.18 -3.53
CA GLY A 102 -45.26 -32.87 -2.99
C GLY A 102 -46.39 -33.31 -3.91
N GLY A 103 -46.24 -33.12 -5.24
CA GLY A 103 -47.21 -33.57 -6.23
C GLY A 103 -47.34 -35.09 -6.29
N LEU A 104 -46.21 -35.81 -6.24
CA LEU A 104 -46.22 -37.28 -6.20
C LEU A 104 -46.93 -37.80 -4.94
N LEU A 105 -46.58 -37.26 -3.77
CA LEU A 105 -47.16 -37.69 -2.50
C LEU A 105 -48.66 -37.35 -2.43
N GLY A 106 -49.04 -36.16 -2.86
CA GLY A 106 -50.44 -35.70 -2.88
C GLY A 106 -51.30 -36.52 -3.84
N GLY A 107 -50.80 -36.81 -5.05
CA GLY A 107 -51.49 -37.66 -6.02
C GLY A 107 -51.68 -39.08 -5.50
N PHE A 108 -50.66 -39.66 -4.87
CA PHE A 108 -50.74 -40.99 -4.28
C PHE A 108 -51.79 -41.07 -3.16
N LEU A 109 -51.81 -40.09 -2.25
CA LEU A 109 -52.81 -40.03 -1.18
C LEU A 109 -54.22 -39.83 -1.73
N MET A 110 -54.39 -39.03 -2.78
CA MET A 110 -55.70 -38.81 -3.39
C MET A 110 -56.27 -40.11 -4.00
N VAL A 111 -55.44 -40.89 -4.67
CA VAL A 111 -55.85 -42.21 -5.20
C VAL A 111 -56.25 -43.16 -4.06
N LEU A 112 -55.45 -43.23 -2.99
CA LEU A 112 -55.78 -44.06 -1.83
C LEU A 112 -57.13 -43.67 -1.21
N ILE A 113 -57.38 -42.37 -1.01
CA ILE A 113 -58.65 -41.88 -0.46
C ILE A 113 -59.83 -42.27 -1.34
N LEU A 114 -59.70 -42.14 -2.67
CA LEU A 114 -60.77 -42.52 -3.59
C LEU A 114 -61.05 -44.03 -3.57
N VAL A 115 -60.00 -44.86 -3.51
CA VAL A 115 -60.14 -46.31 -3.39
C VAL A 115 -60.82 -46.69 -2.09
N PHE A 116 -60.37 -46.15 -0.95
CA PHE A 116 -60.99 -46.38 0.36
C PHE A 116 -62.46 -45.94 0.37
N ARG A 117 -62.79 -44.76 -0.18
CA ARG A 117 -64.18 -44.30 -0.27
C ARG A 117 -65.04 -45.19 -1.16
N ARG A 118 -64.50 -45.72 -2.25
CA ARG A 118 -65.22 -46.68 -3.12
C ARG A 118 -65.47 -48.00 -2.40
N VAL A 119 -64.48 -48.54 -1.69
CA VAL A 119 -64.61 -49.78 -0.92
C VAL A 119 -65.62 -49.62 0.21
N TRP A 120 -65.54 -48.52 0.98
CA TRP A 120 -66.51 -48.24 2.04
C TRP A 120 -67.94 -48.05 1.56
N LYS A 121 -68.14 -47.41 0.39
CA LYS A 121 -69.48 -47.31 -0.21
C LYS A 121 -70.00 -48.67 -0.66
N GLY A 122 -69.15 -49.50 -1.28
CA GLY A 122 -69.55 -50.85 -1.69
C GLY A 122 -69.95 -51.74 -0.51
N ILE A 123 -69.29 -51.60 0.64
CA ILE A 123 -69.64 -52.33 1.87
C ILE A 123 -70.94 -51.81 2.53
N MET A 124 -71.31 -50.54 2.29
CA MET A 124 -72.53 -49.93 2.84
C MET A 124 -73.74 -50.02 1.90
N GLU A 125 -73.53 -50.38 0.63
CA GLU A 125 -74.58 -50.61 -0.38
C GLU A 125 -74.97 -52.11 -0.50
N GLU A 126 -74.28 -53.01 0.21
CA GLU A 126 -74.73 -54.37 0.54
C GLU A 126 -75.47 -54.40 1.89
#